data_AF-A0A935U163-F1
#
_entry.id   AF-A0A935U163-F1
#
_cell.length_a   1.000
_cell.length_b   1.000
_cell.length_c   1.000
_cell.angle_alpha   90.00
_cell.angle_beta   90.00
_cell.angle_gamma   90.00
#
_symmetry.space_group_name_H-M   'P 1'
#
loop_
_entity.id
_entity.type
_entity.pdbx_description
1 polymer ?
#
loop_
_entity_poly.entity_id
_entity_poly.type
_entity_poly.pdbx_seq_one_letter_code
_entity_poly.pdbx_strand_id
1 'polypeptide(L)'
;MENRVVLAMLGVVTACVGAPPPPQGEAISALQECPEEYCGTNSPKIDIHGFHELSVSGRPNAQNMVLDRATLGAAPVRIRVQQGALIAEAGQTVFTGAALVGLRLTVLIDGLAFELELMSVGSMFFPVPAESGDLLPTYVFEYIDANGVRQNLCGNRPILLPSRDLLYWETFNQVPREAILFEGDRIDTSRMTIAAGFDADWFNIGCAGHTLSKLHLTRNTSASRASTYGHNLASRQATLKLLAADYCGTGRPFTVAGQPLAWRDPQQVMAFYSGASVLEARWNEHGATCLHKPRLLRPASAAGAQLFPDIWQAIASECPNLLSSPCQDLDIQSFDGQDRVSANR
;
A
#
# COMPACT_ATOMS: atom_id res chain seq x y z
N MET A 1 -30.85 32.34 76.01
CA MET A 1 -31.95 31.41 75.70
C MET A 1 -32.72 32.03 74.55
N GLU A 2 -32.27 31.75 73.33
CA GLU A 2 -32.85 32.30 72.11
C GLU A 2 -33.31 31.14 71.24
N ASN A 3 -34.63 31.05 71.08
CA ASN A 3 -35.30 30.20 70.12
C ASN A 3 -34.99 30.69 68.71
N ARG A 4 -34.39 29.85 67.87
CA ARG A 4 -34.40 30.05 66.42
C ARG A 4 -35.01 28.85 65.72
N VAL A 5 -36.17 29.18 65.14
CA VAL A 5 -37.07 28.42 64.29
C VAL A 5 -36.32 27.83 63.10
N VAL A 6 -36.44 26.52 62.91
CA VAL A 6 -35.99 25.81 61.72
C VAL A 6 -37.03 26.04 60.61
N LEU A 7 -36.66 26.83 59.61
CA LEU A 7 -37.45 27.06 58.41
C LEU A 7 -37.15 25.93 57.40
N ALA A 8 -38.09 25.00 57.23
CA ALA A 8 -38.01 23.98 56.20
C ALA A 8 -38.31 24.59 54.83
N MET A 9 -37.28 24.70 53.98
CA MET A 9 -37.47 25.04 52.57
C MET A 9 -38.04 23.82 51.83
N LEU A 10 -39.27 23.94 51.34
CA LEU A 10 -39.79 23.08 50.27
C LEU A 10 -39.05 23.45 48.97
N GLY A 11 -38.14 22.58 48.53
CA GLY A 11 -37.59 22.62 47.19
C GLY A 11 -38.65 22.18 46.18
N VAL A 12 -39.07 23.10 45.32
CA VAL A 12 -39.83 22.79 44.11
C VAL A 12 -38.88 22.06 43.16
N VAL A 13 -39.11 20.76 42.97
CA VAL A 13 -38.46 19.99 41.91
C VAL A 13 -39.10 20.42 40.60
N THR A 14 -38.43 21.29 39.85
CA THR A 14 -38.73 21.53 38.44
C THR A 14 -38.44 20.24 37.69
N ALA A 15 -39.50 19.50 37.35
CA ALA A 15 -39.40 18.40 36.41
C ALA A 15 -38.96 18.99 35.07
N CYS A 16 -37.75 18.65 34.63
CA CYS A 16 -37.37 18.81 33.24
C CYS A 16 -38.36 18.00 32.42
N VAL A 17 -39.28 18.69 31.74
CA VAL A 17 -40.00 18.10 30.61
C VAL A 17 -38.92 17.75 29.60
N GLY A 18 -38.60 16.46 29.54
CA GLY A 18 -37.64 15.93 28.59
C GLY A 18 -38.02 16.42 27.21
N ALA A 19 -37.06 17.03 26.52
CA ALA A 19 -37.20 17.28 25.10
C ALA A 19 -37.70 15.98 24.45
N PRO A 20 -38.69 16.04 23.55
CA PRO A 20 -39.11 14.85 22.82
C PRO A 20 -37.86 14.20 22.23
N PRO A 21 -37.73 12.86 22.30
CA PRO A 21 -36.62 12.20 21.63
C PRO A 21 -36.58 12.70 20.19
N PRO A 22 -35.39 13.00 19.64
CA PRO A 22 -35.29 13.36 18.23
C PRO A 22 -36.08 12.31 17.45
N PRO A 23 -36.82 12.72 16.40
CA PRO A 23 -37.56 11.77 15.58
C PRO A 23 -36.60 10.62 15.25
N GLN A 24 -36.99 9.40 15.62
CA GLN A 24 -36.26 8.21 15.19
C GLN A 24 -36.38 8.21 13.68
N GLY A 25 -35.39 8.82 13.04
CA GLY A 25 -35.21 8.77 11.60
C GLY A 25 -35.20 7.30 11.25
N GLU A 26 -36.15 6.94 10.39
CA GLU A 26 -36.24 5.63 9.77
C GLU A 26 -34.82 5.18 9.42
N ALA A 27 -34.47 3.95 9.80
CA ALA A 27 -33.24 3.33 9.37
C ALA A 27 -33.26 3.32 7.84
N ILE A 28 -32.54 4.27 7.24
CA ILE A 28 -32.36 4.33 5.80
C ILE A 28 -31.42 3.17 5.45
N SER A 29 -32.02 2.03 5.16
CA SER A 29 -31.38 0.98 4.39
C SER A 29 -31.19 1.52 2.97
N ALA A 30 -30.01 2.07 2.72
CA ALA A 30 -29.50 2.33 1.38
C ALA A 30 -27.97 2.31 1.46
N LEU A 31 -27.43 1.10 1.28
CA LEU A 31 -26.13 0.90 0.64
C LEU A 31 -26.17 1.65 -0.70
N GLN A 32 -25.78 2.92 -0.69
CA GLN A 32 -25.53 3.65 -1.91
C GLN A 32 -24.04 3.58 -2.17
N GLU A 33 -23.71 2.55 -2.95
CA GLU A 33 -22.43 2.30 -3.59
C GLU A 33 -21.85 3.59 -4.17
N CYS A 34 -20.53 3.74 -4.08
CA CYS A 34 -19.84 4.76 -4.86
C CYS A 34 -20.17 4.52 -6.34
N PRO A 35 -20.60 5.54 -7.11
CA PRO A 35 -20.86 5.36 -8.53
C PRO A 35 -19.68 4.67 -9.22
N GLU A 36 -20.04 3.59 -9.89
CA GLU A 36 -19.26 2.53 -10.52
C GLU A 36 -18.37 3.04 -11.67
N GLU A 37 -17.75 4.22 -11.61
CA GLU A 37 -17.14 4.82 -12.82
C GLU A 37 -15.79 5.54 -12.56
N TYR A 38 -15.40 5.82 -11.32
CA TYR A 38 -14.31 6.77 -11.05
C TYR A 38 -13.26 6.35 -10.02
N CYS A 39 -13.20 5.08 -9.62
CA CYS A 39 -12.21 4.60 -8.66
C CYS A 39 -11.00 3.98 -9.38
N GLY A 40 -9.88 4.69 -9.51
CA GLY A 40 -8.56 4.11 -9.87
C GLY A 40 -7.46 4.64 -8.94
N THR A 41 -6.78 3.77 -8.20
CA THR A 41 -6.50 4.04 -6.78
C THR A 41 -5.21 3.47 -6.15
N ASN A 42 -4.59 4.24 -5.25
CA ASN A 42 -3.50 3.95 -4.32
C ASN A 42 -3.90 2.97 -3.19
N SER A 43 -2.93 2.26 -2.60
CA SER A 43 -3.09 1.46 -1.39
C SER A 43 -1.84 1.62 -0.53
N PRO A 44 -1.95 1.97 0.76
CA PRO A 44 -0.80 2.04 1.65
C PRO A 44 -0.39 0.66 2.17
N LYS A 45 -1.17 -0.39 1.87
CA LYS A 45 -0.81 -1.73 2.29
C LYS A 45 0.42 -2.15 1.51
N ILE A 46 1.49 -2.33 2.27
CA ILE A 46 2.65 -3.06 1.82
C ILE A 46 2.28 -4.55 1.68
N ASP A 47 1.40 -5.07 2.56
CA ASP A 47 0.86 -6.43 2.48
C ASP A 47 -0.34 -6.66 3.41
N ILE A 48 -1.03 -7.79 3.22
CA ILE A 48 -2.24 -8.23 3.93
C ILE A 48 -1.91 -9.22 5.06
N HIS A 49 -0.83 -10.02 4.98
CA HIS A 49 -0.57 -11.15 5.91
C HIS A 49 0.85 -11.23 6.49
N GLY A 50 1.72 -10.26 6.20
CA GLY A 50 3.13 -10.24 6.63
C GLY A 50 4.12 -10.79 5.59
N PHE A 51 3.69 -11.57 4.58
CA PHE A 51 4.49 -12.16 3.50
C PHE A 51 5.18 -11.19 2.51
N HIS A 52 5.30 -9.91 2.82
CA HIS A 52 5.92 -8.92 1.94
C HIS A 52 7.43 -9.02 1.77
N GLU A 53 8.17 -9.57 2.73
CA GLU A 53 9.64 -9.57 2.72
C GLU A 53 10.19 -10.88 3.33
N LEU A 54 11.03 -11.60 2.59
CA LEU A 54 11.62 -12.88 2.99
C LEU A 54 13.12 -12.92 2.67
N SER A 55 13.87 -13.63 3.52
CA SER A 55 15.30 -13.93 3.34
C SER A 55 15.49 -15.35 2.81
N VAL A 56 16.27 -15.52 1.74
CA VAL A 56 16.57 -16.86 1.19
C VAL A 56 17.52 -17.68 2.06
N SER A 57 18.22 -17.04 3.00
CA SER A 57 19.02 -17.71 4.03
C SER A 57 18.27 -17.99 5.33
N GLY A 58 16.95 -17.71 5.39
CA GLY A 58 16.12 -18.01 6.55
C GLY A 58 16.32 -17.04 7.72
N ARG A 59 16.75 -15.80 7.45
CA ARG A 59 16.82 -14.77 8.49
C ARG A 59 15.43 -14.20 8.79
N PRO A 60 15.08 -13.93 10.06
CA PRO A 60 13.80 -13.31 10.41
C PRO A 60 13.75 -11.85 9.95
N ASN A 61 12.59 -11.43 9.40
CA ASN A 61 12.32 -10.02 9.12
C ASN A 61 11.87 -9.26 10.38
N ALA A 62 11.47 -7.99 10.24
CA ALA A 62 11.02 -7.15 11.37
C ALA A 62 9.75 -7.67 12.06
N GLN A 63 9.02 -8.57 11.41
CA GLN A 63 7.81 -9.24 11.88
C GLN A 63 8.08 -10.71 12.26
N ASN A 64 9.35 -11.07 12.54
CA ASN A 64 9.78 -12.43 12.87
C ASN A 64 9.45 -13.49 11.80
N MET A 65 9.27 -13.08 10.54
CA MET A 65 8.98 -14.00 9.46
C MET A 65 10.25 -14.65 8.92
N VAL A 66 10.25 -15.98 8.81
CA VAL A 66 11.39 -16.77 8.34
C VAL A 66 10.97 -17.65 7.19
N LEU A 67 11.70 -17.62 6.07
CA LEU A 67 11.62 -18.69 5.07
C LEU A 67 12.42 -19.90 5.60
N ASP A 68 11.70 -20.92 6.07
CA ASP A 68 12.31 -22.11 6.68
C ASP A 68 12.83 -23.09 5.61
N ARG A 69 12.01 -23.35 4.59
CA ARG A 69 12.36 -24.28 3.52
C ARG A 69 11.64 -23.97 2.22
N ALA A 70 12.24 -24.41 1.12
CA ALA A 70 11.62 -24.47 -0.19
C ALA A 70 11.72 -25.90 -0.75
N THR A 71 10.63 -26.40 -1.34
CA THR A 71 10.57 -27.73 -1.96
C THR A 71 9.86 -27.69 -3.30
N LEU A 72 10.37 -28.42 -4.29
CA LEU A 72 9.67 -28.65 -5.56
C LEU A 72 9.29 -30.12 -5.65
N GLY A 73 7.99 -30.41 -5.51
CA GLY A 73 7.52 -31.76 -5.19
C GLY A 73 8.06 -32.19 -3.82
N ALA A 74 8.71 -33.36 -3.75
CA ALA A 74 9.34 -33.86 -2.53
C ALA A 74 10.81 -33.41 -2.36
N ALA A 75 11.41 -32.78 -3.37
CA ALA A 75 12.83 -32.45 -3.37
C ALA A 75 13.07 -31.07 -2.71
N PRO A 76 14.00 -30.95 -1.75
CA PRO A 76 14.42 -29.65 -1.25
C PRO A 76 15.17 -28.88 -2.34
N VAL A 77 14.91 -27.58 -2.44
CA VAL A 77 15.54 -26.69 -3.40
C VAL A 77 16.09 -25.45 -2.69
N ARG A 78 17.16 -24.87 -3.25
CA ARG A 78 17.56 -23.51 -2.91
C ARG A 78 16.80 -22.55 -3.80
N ILE A 79 16.35 -21.42 -3.28
CA ILE A 79 15.72 -20.40 -4.10
C ILE A 79 16.55 -19.12 -4.11
N ARG A 80 16.41 -18.34 -5.18
CA ARG A 80 16.80 -16.94 -5.24
C ARG A 80 15.83 -16.16 -6.09
N VAL A 81 15.75 -14.86 -5.85
CA VAL A 81 15.09 -13.91 -6.76
C VAL A 81 16.17 -13.07 -7.41
N GLN A 82 16.14 -12.97 -8.73
CA GLN A 82 17.12 -12.21 -9.50
C GLN A 82 16.40 -11.52 -10.65
N GLN A 83 16.52 -10.20 -10.73
CA GLN A 83 15.82 -9.37 -11.70
C GLN A 83 14.31 -9.64 -11.71
N GLY A 84 13.75 -9.84 -10.52
CA GLY A 84 12.35 -10.21 -10.31
C GLY A 84 11.95 -11.64 -10.69
N ALA A 85 12.87 -12.44 -11.26
CA ALA A 85 12.63 -13.85 -11.54
C ALA A 85 12.96 -14.73 -10.33
N LEU A 86 12.00 -15.52 -9.87
CA LEU A 86 12.21 -16.65 -8.99
C LEU A 86 12.98 -17.75 -9.72
N ILE A 87 14.00 -18.28 -9.06
CA ILE A 87 14.85 -19.37 -9.54
C ILE A 87 14.93 -20.40 -8.41
N ALA A 88 14.76 -21.69 -8.74
CA ALA A 88 14.98 -22.78 -7.81
C ALA A 88 16.11 -23.69 -8.31
N GLU A 89 16.94 -24.19 -7.39
CA GLU A 89 18.11 -25.02 -7.70
C GLU A 89 18.10 -26.31 -6.88
N ALA A 90 18.21 -27.45 -7.56
CA ALA A 90 18.37 -28.78 -6.97
C ALA A 90 19.69 -29.40 -7.48
N GLY A 91 20.77 -29.22 -6.73
CA GLY A 91 22.11 -29.62 -7.18
C GLY A 91 22.55 -28.80 -8.40
N GLN A 92 22.66 -29.43 -9.56
CA GLN A 92 23.01 -28.76 -10.83
C GLN A 92 21.80 -28.39 -11.69
N THR A 93 20.60 -28.83 -11.32
CA THR A 93 19.37 -28.52 -12.05
C THR A 93 18.83 -27.18 -11.60
N VAL A 94 18.55 -26.31 -12.57
CA VAL A 94 17.95 -24.99 -12.36
C VAL A 94 16.53 -24.99 -12.94
N PHE A 95 15.55 -24.54 -12.15
CA PHE A 95 14.16 -24.42 -12.52
C PHE A 95 13.76 -22.94 -12.60
N THR A 96 13.05 -22.57 -13.66
CA THR A 96 12.53 -21.22 -13.91
C THR A 96 11.16 -21.30 -14.61
N GLY A 97 10.42 -20.18 -14.62
CA GLY A 97 9.15 -20.09 -15.33
C GLY A 97 8.15 -21.17 -14.91
N ALA A 98 7.46 -21.77 -15.87
CA ALA A 98 6.47 -22.82 -15.63
C ALA A 98 7.03 -24.07 -14.91
N ALA A 99 8.34 -24.32 -14.97
CA ALA A 99 8.97 -25.45 -14.27
C ALA A 99 8.99 -25.28 -12.74
N LEU A 100 8.64 -24.09 -12.23
CA LEU A 100 8.50 -23.82 -10.81
C LEU A 100 7.10 -24.12 -10.26
N VAL A 101 6.11 -24.42 -11.10
CA VAL A 101 4.74 -24.72 -10.62
C VAL A 101 4.78 -25.93 -9.68
N GLY A 102 4.15 -25.78 -8.51
CA GLY A 102 4.23 -26.74 -7.41
C GLY A 102 5.41 -26.51 -6.45
N LEU A 103 6.20 -25.46 -6.63
CA LEU A 103 7.14 -24.98 -5.63
C LEU A 103 6.36 -24.58 -4.37
N ARG A 104 6.82 -25.08 -3.21
CA ARG A 104 6.26 -24.77 -1.90
C ARG A 104 7.30 -24.06 -1.05
N LEU A 105 6.91 -22.94 -0.47
CA LEU A 105 7.70 -22.17 0.49
C LEU A 105 7.07 -22.35 1.86
N THR A 106 7.78 -22.99 2.79
CA THR A 106 7.35 -22.99 4.19
C THR A 106 7.87 -21.71 4.84
N VAL A 107 6.95 -20.89 5.31
CA VAL A 107 7.22 -19.64 6.00
C VAL A 107 6.77 -19.77 7.45
N LEU A 108 7.64 -19.42 8.39
CA LEU A 108 7.32 -19.37 9.81
C LEU A 108 6.99 -17.92 10.20
N ILE A 109 5.89 -17.73 10.93
CA ILE A 109 5.51 -16.44 11.52
C ILE A 109 5.26 -16.68 13.00
N ASP A 110 6.09 -16.10 13.86
CA ASP A 110 6.05 -16.36 15.31
C ASP A 110 6.04 -17.86 15.64
N GLY A 111 6.74 -18.67 14.84
CA GLY A 111 6.84 -20.13 14.96
C GLY A 111 5.70 -20.93 14.32
N LEU A 112 4.63 -20.29 13.84
CA LEU A 112 3.55 -20.95 13.10
C LEU A 112 3.94 -21.13 11.63
N ALA A 113 3.80 -22.35 11.11
CA ALA A 113 4.16 -22.67 9.74
C ALA A 113 3.00 -22.43 8.75
N PHE A 114 3.31 -21.72 7.68
CA PHE A 114 2.45 -21.49 6.53
C PHE A 114 3.13 -22.05 5.29
N GLU A 115 2.37 -22.72 4.42
CA GLU A 115 2.88 -23.21 3.14
C GLU A 115 2.32 -22.36 2.00
N LEU A 116 3.20 -21.65 1.30
CA LEU A 116 2.88 -20.93 0.07
C LEU A 116 3.18 -21.84 -1.12
N GLU A 117 2.16 -22.28 -1.85
CA GLU A 117 2.28 -23.09 -3.06
C GLU A 117 2.19 -22.19 -4.30
N LEU A 118 3.17 -22.33 -5.21
CA LEU A 118 3.20 -21.61 -6.48
C LEU A 118 2.30 -22.33 -7.50
N MET A 119 1.17 -21.71 -7.81
CA MET A 119 0.13 -22.28 -8.66
C MET A 119 0.35 -22.01 -10.14
N SER A 120 0.87 -20.85 -10.50
CA SER A 120 1.19 -20.49 -11.88
C SER A 120 2.26 -19.42 -11.95
N VAL A 121 2.97 -19.40 -13.09
CA VAL A 121 3.92 -18.36 -13.47
C VAL A 121 3.45 -17.73 -14.77
N GLY A 122 3.28 -16.42 -14.76
CA GLY A 122 2.92 -15.59 -15.89
C GLY A 122 4.02 -14.59 -16.22
N SER A 123 3.67 -13.60 -17.04
CA SER A 123 4.55 -12.48 -17.38
C SER A 123 3.71 -11.26 -17.70
N MET A 124 4.24 -10.09 -17.36
CA MET A 124 3.72 -8.79 -17.79
C MET A 124 4.85 -7.92 -18.31
N PHE A 125 4.51 -6.84 -19.01
CA PHE A 125 5.48 -5.79 -19.31
C PHE A 125 5.55 -4.79 -18.16
N PHE A 126 6.72 -4.19 -17.97
CA PHE A 126 6.80 -2.99 -17.16
C PHE A 126 5.95 -1.89 -17.80
N PRO A 127 4.99 -1.33 -17.05
CA PRO A 127 4.09 -0.30 -17.54
C PRO A 127 4.78 1.07 -17.57
N VAL A 128 5.93 1.19 -16.92
CA VAL A 128 6.66 2.43 -16.72
C VAL A 128 8.15 2.24 -17.02
N PRO A 129 8.76 3.10 -17.87
CA PRO A 129 8.04 4.01 -18.76
C PRO A 129 7.12 3.24 -19.70
N ALA A 130 6.11 3.93 -20.24
CA ALA A 130 5.27 3.36 -21.28
C ALA A 130 6.17 2.81 -22.40
N GLU A 131 5.78 1.65 -22.96
CA GLU A 131 6.50 1.01 -24.07
C GLU A 131 7.93 0.55 -23.74
N SER A 132 8.30 0.41 -22.46
CA SER A 132 9.64 -0.04 -22.08
C SER A 132 10.05 -1.39 -22.72
N GLY A 133 9.09 -2.25 -23.04
CA GLY A 133 9.32 -3.58 -23.62
C GLY A 133 9.93 -4.60 -22.65
N ASP A 134 10.35 -4.15 -21.47
CA ASP A 134 10.91 -5.01 -20.43
C ASP A 134 9.83 -5.95 -19.87
N LEU A 135 10.15 -7.23 -19.81
CA LEU A 135 9.29 -8.26 -19.25
C LEU A 135 9.60 -8.48 -17.76
N LEU A 136 8.55 -8.79 -17.01
CA LEU A 136 8.59 -9.14 -15.60
C LEU A 136 7.76 -10.40 -15.37
N PRO A 137 8.31 -11.44 -14.73
CA PRO A 137 7.53 -12.61 -14.32
C PRO A 137 6.47 -12.24 -13.28
N THR A 138 5.32 -12.89 -13.37
CA THR A 138 4.24 -12.79 -12.37
C THR A 138 3.96 -14.16 -11.77
N TYR A 139 3.45 -14.19 -10.55
CA TYR A 139 3.34 -15.43 -9.76
C TYR A 139 1.99 -15.50 -9.04
N VAL A 140 1.31 -16.63 -9.12
CA VAL A 140 0.11 -16.89 -8.31
C VAL A 140 0.49 -17.81 -7.17
N PHE A 141 0.57 -17.28 -5.96
CA PHE A 141 0.76 -18.07 -4.74
C PHE A 141 -0.57 -18.32 -4.04
N GLU A 142 -0.74 -19.52 -3.52
CA GLU A 142 -1.84 -19.88 -2.63
C GLU A 142 -1.31 -20.42 -1.30
N TYR A 143 -2.08 -20.25 -0.23
CA TYR A 143 -1.77 -20.80 1.09
C TYR A 143 -3.02 -21.37 1.75
N ILE A 144 -2.84 -22.26 2.72
CA ILE A 144 -3.95 -22.77 3.54
C ILE A 144 -4.01 -21.95 4.82
N ASP A 145 -5.15 -21.32 5.08
CA ASP A 145 -5.38 -20.55 6.30
C ASP A 145 -5.66 -21.45 7.53
N ALA A 146 -5.82 -20.82 8.70
CA ALA A 146 -6.08 -21.54 9.95
C ALA A 146 -7.37 -22.38 9.94
N ASN A 147 -8.30 -22.11 9.02
CA ASN A 147 -9.55 -22.87 8.86
C ASN A 147 -9.42 -24.00 7.83
N GLY A 148 -8.22 -24.23 7.29
CA GLY A 148 -8.01 -25.21 6.23
C GLY A 148 -8.49 -24.73 4.86
N VAL A 149 -8.79 -23.44 4.70
CA VAL A 149 -9.29 -22.90 3.43
C VAL A 149 -8.11 -22.41 2.59
N ARG A 150 -8.12 -22.80 1.32
CA ARG A 150 -7.15 -22.35 0.33
C ARG A 150 -7.44 -20.91 -0.06
N GLN A 151 -6.46 -20.03 0.14
CA GLN A 151 -6.52 -18.61 -0.12
C GLN A 151 -5.46 -18.23 -1.15
N ASN A 152 -5.78 -17.31 -2.06
CA ASN A 152 -4.76 -16.68 -2.90
C ASN A 152 -4.03 -15.62 -2.08
N LEU A 153 -2.70 -15.61 -2.15
CA LEU A 153 -1.85 -14.68 -1.40
C LEU A 153 -2.25 -13.21 -1.64
N CYS A 154 -2.60 -12.87 -2.88
CA CYS A 154 -3.02 -11.53 -3.29
C CYS A 154 -4.55 -11.35 -3.39
N GLY A 155 -5.33 -12.41 -3.12
CA GLY A 155 -6.76 -12.48 -3.46
C GLY A 155 -7.71 -12.01 -2.37
N ASN A 156 -7.20 -11.62 -1.20
CA ASN A 156 -8.01 -11.24 -0.04
C ASN A 156 -8.64 -9.84 -0.13
N ARG A 157 -8.81 -9.32 -1.35
CA ARG A 157 -9.57 -8.09 -1.59
C ARG A 157 -10.41 -8.26 -2.84
N PRO A 158 -11.70 -7.88 -2.80
CA PRO A 158 -12.39 -7.62 -4.03
C PRO A 158 -11.74 -6.34 -4.62
N ILE A 159 -10.95 -6.51 -5.67
CA ILE A 159 -10.59 -5.39 -6.55
C ILE A 159 -11.87 -5.05 -7.28
N LEU A 160 -12.72 -4.27 -6.60
CA LEU A 160 -14.00 -3.80 -7.11
C LEU A 160 -13.70 -2.66 -8.07
N LEU A 161 -13.36 -3.03 -9.30
CA LEU A 161 -13.17 -2.06 -10.36
C LEU A 161 -14.27 -2.23 -11.40
N PRO A 162 -14.95 -1.14 -11.72
CA PRO A 162 -16.18 -1.20 -12.48
C PRO A 162 -15.97 -1.39 -13.98
N SER A 163 -14.74 -1.22 -14.44
CA SER A 163 -14.34 -1.46 -15.82
C SER A 163 -12.95 -2.08 -15.85
N ARG A 164 -12.69 -2.87 -16.90
CA ARG A 164 -11.34 -3.40 -17.18
C ARG A 164 -10.29 -2.28 -17.32
N ASP A 165 -10.70 -1.10 -17.76
CA ASP A 165 -9.80 0.03 -17.98
C ASP A 165 -9.30 0.64 -16.67
N LEU A 166 -10.10 0.63 -15.60
CA LEU A 166 -9.65 1.08 -14.28
C LEU A 166 -8.79 0.04 -13.57
N LEU A 167 -9.04 -1.26 -13.83
CA LEU A 167 -8.18 -2.37 -13.41
C LEU A 167 -6.77 -2.18 -13.92
N TYR A 168 -6.63 -1.81 -15.19
CA TYR A 168 -5.35 -1.53 -15.83
C TYR A 168 -4.53 -0.47 -15.07
N TRP A 169 -5.14 0.63 -14.60
CA TRP A 169 -4.41 1.70 -13.94
C TRP A 169 -4.14 1.44 -12.46
N GLU A 170 -5.04 0.77 -11.76
CA GLU A 170 -4.85 0.50 -10.34
C GLU A 170 -3.72 -0.50 -10.09
N THR A 171 -3.72 -1.56 -10.89
CA THR A 171 -2.75 -2.65 -10.77
C THR A 171 -1.55 -2.46 -11.68
N PHE A 172 -1.50 -1.37 -12.45
CA PHE A 172 -0.49 -1.15 -13.47
C PHE A 172 -0.41 -2.35 -14.44
N ASN A 173 -1.57 -2.83 -14.86
CA ASN A 173 -1.78 -4.01 -15.71
C ASN A 173 -1.36 -5.35 -15.08
N GLN A 174 -1.02 -5.38 -13.79
CA GLN A 174 -0.81 -6.63 -13.06
C GLN A 174 -2.17 -7.32 -12.83
N VAL A 175 -2.24 -8.64 -13.01
CA VAL A 175 -3.50 -9.35 -12.75
C VAL A 175 -3.77 -9.38 -11.24
N PRO A 176 -5.00 -9.13 -10.75
CA PRO A 176 -5.35 -9.01 -9.32
C PRO A 176 -4.85 -10.12 -8.37
N ARG A 177 -4.69 -11.35 -8.88
CA ARG A 177 -4.29 -12.54 -8.11
C ARG A 177 -2.80 -12.87 -8.23
N GLU A 178 -2.07 -12.07 -8.98
CA GLU A 178 -0.66 -12.23 -9.20
C GLU A 178 0.15 -11.37 -8.23
N ALA A 179 1.30 -11.89 -7.86
CA ALA A 179 2.40 -11.18 -7.23
C ALA A 179 3.52 -10.96 -8.25
N ILE A 180 4.30 -9.92 -8.01
CA ILE A 180 5.64 -9.75 -8.59
C ILE A 180 6.66 -9.87 -7.48
N LEU A 181 7.83 -10.38 -7.80
CA LEU A 181 8.95 -10.48 -6.85
C LEU A 181 10.02 -9.49 -7.23
N PHE A 182 10.79 -9.01 -6.26
CA PHE A 182 12.00 -8.24 -6.51
C PHE A 182 12.97 -8.31 -5.34
N GLU A 183 14.25 -8.38 -5.66
CA GLU A 183 15.32 -8.55 -4.69
C GLU A 183 15.91 -7.22 -4.17
N GLY A 184 16.65 -7.31 -3.07
CA GLY A 184 17.60 -6.28 -2.66
C GLY A 184 17.09 -5.23 -1.70
N ASP A 185 15.91 -4.67 -1.95
CA ASP A 185 15.37 -3.61 -1.10
C ASP A 185 14.86 -4.18 0.22
N ARG A 186 15.24 -3.52 1.33
CA ARG A 186 14.66 -3.75 2.66
C ARG A 186 13.67 -2.65 2.98
N ILE A 187 12.42 -3.01 3.26
CA ILE A 187 11.35 -2.02 3.45
C ILE A 187 10.72 -2.19 4.83
N ASP A 188 10.95 -1.20 5.70
CA ASP A 188 10.29 -1.10 6.99
C ASP A 188 8.86 -0.58 6.77
N THR A 189 7.88 -1.44 7.01
CA THR A 189 6.47 -1.15 6.77
C THR A 189 5.83 -0.30 7.86
N SER A 190 6.43 -0.26 9.05
CA SER A 190 5.95 0.57 10.16
C SER A 190 6.38 2.01 9.99
N ARG A 191 7.60 2.23 9.49
CA ARG A 191 8.19 3.56 9.26
C ARG A 191 8.03 4.04 7.82
N MET A 192 7.58 3.17 6.91
CA MET A 192 7.57 3.40 5.47
C MET A 192 8.95 3.87 4.99
N THR A 193 10.01 3.13 5.32
CA THR A 193 11.40 3.48 4.94
C THR A 193 12.11 2.38 4.17
N ILE A 194 12.95 2.78 3.21
CA ILE A 194 13.81 1.89 2.41
C ILE A 194 15.23 1.96 2.97
N ALA A 195 15.86 0.81 3.22
CA ALA A 195 17.27 0.79 3.60
C ALA A 195 18.19 1.27 2.46
N ALA A 196 19.34 1.85 2.80
CA ALA A 196 20.26 2.44 1.83
C ALA A 196 21.02 1.41 0.95
N GLY A 197 21.02 0.13 1.34
CA GLY A 197 21.78 -0.93 0.69
C GLY A 197 20.92 -1.85 -0.17
N PHE A 198 21.59 -2.60 -1.05
CA PHE A 198 21.03 -3.74 -1.75
C PHE A 198 21.46 -5.02 -1.02
N ASP A 199 20.51 -5.81 -0.55
CA ASP A 199 20.77 -7.10 0.09
C ASP A 199 20.17 -8.23 -0.76
N ALA A 200 21.02 -8.87 -1.58
CA ALA A 200 20.63 -9.94 -2.51
C ALA A 200 20.02 -11.18 -1.82
N ASP A 201 20.18 -11.30 -0.51
CA ASP A 201 19.57 -12.36 0.28
C ASP A 201 18.08 -12.12 0.55
N TRP A 202 17.60 -10.88 0.37
CA TRP A 202 16.22 -10.51 0.62
C TRP A 202 15.46 -10.31 -0.68
N PHE A 203 14.20 -10.69 -0.66
CA PHE A 203 13.26 -10.36 -1.73
C PHE A 203 11.91 -9.97 -1.14
N ASN A 204 11.17 -9.22 -1.95
CA ASN A 204 9.86 -8.70 -1.63
C ASN A 204 8.79 -9.36 -2.49
N ILE A 205 7.56 -9.43 -1.96
CA ILE A 205 6.38 -9.92 -2.66
C ILE A 205 5.40 -8.74 -2.83
N GLY A 206 5.23 -8.29 -4.07
CA GLY A 206 4.33 -7.21 -4.45
C GLY A 206 3.04 -7.72 -5.06
N CYS A 207 1.94 -7.73 -4.30
CA CYS A 207 0.62 -8.01 -4.85
C CYS A 207 0.09 -6.85 -5.71
N ALA A 208 -0.75 -7.18 -6.69
CA ALA A 208 -1.40 -6.21 -7.57
C ALA A 208 -2.05 -5.06 -6.77
N GLY A 209 -1.75 -3.82 -7.18
CA GLY A 209 -2.32 -2.62 -6.56
C GLY A 209 -1.69 -2.20 -5.22
N HIS A 210 -0.84 -3.02 -4.59
CA HIS A 210 -0.14 -2.69 -3.34
C HIS A 210 1.07 -1.78 -3.56
N THR A 211 1.49 -1.10 -2.48
CA THR A 211 2.62 -0.16 -2.50
C THR A 211 3.89 -0.78 -3.09
N LEU A 212 4.23 -2.01 -2.70
CA LEU A 212 5.45 -2.67 -3.18
C LEU A 212 5.42 -2.98 -4.68
N SER A 213 4.28 -3.48 -5.17
CA SER A 213 4.11 -3.71 -6.59
C SER A 213 4.27 -2.40 -7.36
N LYS A 214 3.58 -1.34 -6.91
CA LYS A 214 3.65 -0.01 -7.53
C LYS A 214 5.05 0.58 -7.52
N LEU A 215 5.79 0.43 -6.42
CA LEU A 215 7.20 0.84 -6.37
C LEU A 215 8.02 0.14 -7.44
N HIS A 216 7.88 -1.18 -7.58
CA HIS A 216 8.66 -1.93 -8.56
C HIS A 216 8.23 -1.59 -10.00
N LEU A 217 6.94 -1.63 -10.29
CA LEU A 217 6.38 -1.38 -11.62
C LEU A 217 6.62 0.05 -12.11
N THR A 218 6.82 1.01 -11.20
CA THR A 218 7.18 2.41 -11.51
C THR A 218 8.69 2.67 -11.49
N ARG A 219 9.52 1.63 -11.46
CA ARG A 219 11.00 1.70 -11.44
C ARG A 219 11.61 2.33 -10.18
N ASN A 220 10.89 2.33 -9.08
CA ASN A 220 11.30 2.89 -7.80
C ASN A 220 11.85 1.85 -6.80
N THR A 221 12.41 0.74 -7.29
CA THR A 221 13.14 -0.26 -6.49
C THR A 221 14.57 -0.45 -6.99
N SER A 222 15.47 -0.96 -6.14
CA SER A 222 16.85 -1.27 -6.56
C SER A 222 16.91 -2.30 -7.68
N ALA A 223 16.08 -3.36 -7.61
CA ALA A 223 16.02 -4.39 -8.65
C ALA A 223 15.59 -3.83 -10.02
N SER A 224 14.74 -2.81 -10.05
CA SER A 224 14.33 -2.13 -11.29
C SER A 224 15.36 -1.12 -11.83
N ARG A 225 16.44 -0.82 -11.08
CA ARG A 225 17.50 0.14 -11.48
C ARG A 225 18.44 -0.38 -12.55
N ALA A 226 18.41 -1.67 -12.90
CA ALA A 226 19.19 -2.18 -14.02
C ALA A 226 18.78 -1.52 -15.37
N SER A 227 17.65 -0.81 -15.40
CA SER A 227 17.23 0.04 -16.50
C SER A 227 17.84 1.45 -16.43
N THR A 228 17.86 2.17 -17.56
CA THR A 228 18.26 3.59 -17.65
C THR A 228 17.39 4.55 -16.82
N TYR A 229 16.34 4.05 -16.17
CA TYR A 229 15.33 4.80 -15.42
C TYR A 229 15.50 4.68 -13.88
N GLY A 230 16.63 4.14 -13.42
CA GLY A 230 16.88 3.91 -12.00
C GLY A 230 16.91 5.20 -11.16
N HIS A 231 16.16 5.23 -10.06
CA HIS A 231 16.15 6.33 -9.10
C HIS A 231 17.16 6.12 -7.95
N ASN A 232 17.67 7.23 -7.38
CA ASN A 232 18.51 7.17 -6.18
C ASN A 232 17.66 6.83 -4.93
N LEU A 233 18.30 6.61 -3.77
CA LEU A 233 17.57 6.25 -2.54
C LEU A 233 16.52 7.30 -2.14
N ALA A 234 16.86 8.59 -2.17
CA ALA A 234 15.97 9.67 -1.75
C ALA A 234 14.71 9.70 -2.61
N SER A 235 14.86 9.66 -3.94
CA SER A 235 13.72 9.65 -4.85
C SER A 235 12.85 8.38 -4.72
N ARG A 236 13.44 7.20 -4.47
CA ARG A 236 12.67 5.97 -4.20
C ARG A 236 11.90 6.07 -2.89
N GLN A 237 12.55 6.60 -1.86
CA GLN A 237 11.93 6.85 -0.56
C GLN A 237 10.78 7.85 -0.69
N ALA A 238 10.94 8.93 -1.46
CA ALA A 238 9.88 9.89 -1.76
C ALA A 238 8.68 9.22 -2.44
N THR A 239 8.92 8.32 -3.41
CA THR A 239 7.84 7.53 -4.03
C THR A 239 7.13 6.65 -3.02
N LEU A 240 7.85 5.98 -2.11
CA LEU A 240 7.23 5.19 -1.05
C LEU A 240 6.34 6.05 -0.15
N LYS A 241 6.82 7.22 0.28
CA LYS A 241 6.02 8.17 1.09
C LYS A 241 4.77 8.64 0.33
N LEU A 242 4.91 9.00 -0.94
CA LEU A 242 3.81 9.41 -1.81
C LEU A 242 2.76 8.30 -2.01
N LEU A 243 3.20 7.06 -2.26
CA LEU A 243 2.33 5.90 -2.42
C LEU A 243 1.70 5.45 -1.09
N ALA A 244 2.29 5.75 0.05
CA ALA A 244 1.64 5.52 1.34
C ALA A 244 0.75 6.70 1.77
N ALA A 245 0.82 7.83 1.07
CA ALA A 245 0.36 9.14 1.56
C ALA A 245 0.90 9.43 2.98
N ASP A 246 2.15 9.08 3.24
CA ASP A 246 2.84 9.38 4.50
C ASP A 246 3.32 10.83 4.47
N TYR A 247 2.35 11.75 4.55
CA TYR A 247 2.60 13.20 4.49
C TYR A 247 3.57 13.64 5.59
N CYS A 248 3.46 13.04 6.77
CA CYS A 248 4.22 13.43 7.95
C CYS A 248 5.61 12.78 8.02
N GLY A 249 5.90 11.78 7.19
CA GLY A 249 7.17 11.05 7.22
C GLY A 249 7.30 10.05 8.37
N THR A 250 6.25 9.81 9.14
CA THR A 250 6.27 9.02 10.37
C THR A 250 6.03 7.53 10.12
N GLY A 251 5.66 7.17 8.89
CA GLY A 251 5.21 5.83 8.51
C GLY A 251 3.69 5.66 8.57
N ARG A 252 2.96 6.65 9.10
CA ARG A 252 1.50 6.62 9.18
C ARG A 252 0.88 6.94 7.81
N PRO A 253 0.12 6.02 7.20
CA PRO A 253 -0.53 6.29 5.93
C PRO A 253 -1.79 7.15 6.11
N PHE A 254 -1.96 8.16 5.25
CA PHE A 254 -3.16 9.00 5.16
C PHE A 254 -3.93 8.74 3.86
N THR A 255 -4.07 7.46 3.53
CA THR A 255 -4.81 6.97 2.36
C THR A 255 -5.39 5.60 2.69
N VAL A 256 -6.29 5.11 1.85
CA VAL A 256 -6.75 3.72 1.88
C VAL A 256 -6.45 3.06 0.55
N ALA A 257 -6.48 1.72 0.53
CA ALA A 257 -6.60 0.98 -0.72
C ALA A 257 -7.87 1.42 -1.42
N GLY A 258 -7.81 1.68 -2.72
CA GLY A 258 -8.99 2.26 -3.35
C GLY A 258 -9.05 3.79 -3.28
N GLN A 259 -7.98 4.54 -2.97
CA GLN A 259 -7.99 6.02 -3.11
C GLN A 259 -7.16 6.57 -4.31
N PRO A 260 -7.71 7.38 -5.25
CA PRO A 260 -6.98 7.85 -6.43
C PRO A 260 -5.70 8.64 -6.16
N LEU A 261 -4.73 8.51 -7.07
CA LEU A 261 -3.44 9.18 -7.00
C LEU A 261 -2.86 9.45 -8.38
N ALA A 262 -2.83 10.71 -8.81
CA ALA A 262 -2.02 11.12 -9.95
C ALA A 262 -0.69 11.69 -9.45
N TRP A 263 0.42 11.29 -10.06
CA TRP A 263 1.73 11.81 -9.70
C TRP A 263 2.70 11.77 -10.87
N ARG A 264 3.83 12.47 -10.72
CA ARG A 264 4.92 12.51 -11.69
C ARG A 264 6.28 12.65 -11.00
N ASP A 265 7.33 12.32 -11.72
CA ASP A 265 8.73 12.55 -11.33
C ASP A 265 9.43 13.56 -12.26
N PRO A 266 10.55 14.17 -11.81
CA PRO A 266 11.32 15.14 -12.59
C PRO A 266 11.86 14.57 -13.90
N GLN A 267 12.14 13.26 -13.95
CA GLN A 267 12.64 12.58 -15.15
C GLN A 267 11.51 12.26 -16.15
N GLN A 268 10.25 12.53 -15.78
CA GLN A 268 9.05 12.27 -16.58
C GLN A 268 8.90 10.80 -17.00
N VAL A 269 9.46 9.88 -16.20
CA VAL A 269 9.28 8.44 -16.39
C VAL A 269 7.83 8.07 -16.05
N MET A 270 7.30 8.68 -14.99
CA MET A 270 5.90 8.78 -14.62
C MET A 270 5.37 10.18 -14.92
N ALA A 271 4.21 10.23 -15.56
CA ALA A 271 3.45 11.43 -15.85
C ALA A 271 2.05 11.34 -15.24
N PHE A 272 1.36 12.48 -15.17
CA PHE A 272 -0.05 12.49 -14.81
C PHE A 272 -0.85 11.72 -15.88
N TYR A 273 -1.25 10.50 -15.54
CA TYR A 273 -2.02 9.61 -16.41
C TYR A 273 -3.52 9.97 -16.47
N SER A 274 -3.92 11.07 -15.85
CA SER A 274 -5.28 11.59 -15.90
C SER A 274 -5.31 13.10 -15.73
N GLY A 275 -6.48 13.73 -15.97
CA GLY A 275 -6.71 15.18 -15.86
C GLY A 275 -6.56 15.74 -14.44
N ALA A 276 -5.40 15.51 -13.84
CA ALA A 276 -4.98 16.10 -12.59
C ALA A 276 -4.89 17.61 -12.78
N SER A 277 -5.55 18.36 -11.90
CA SER A 277 -5.69 19.81 -12.03
C SER A 277 -5.39 20.54 -10.72
N VAL A 278 -5.37 19.81 -9.59
CA VAL A 278 -5.21 20.41 -8.27
C VAL A 278 -4.05 19.77 -7.53
N LEU A 279 -3.07 20.57 -7.12
CA LEU A 279 -1.93 20.09 -6.33
C LEU A 279 -2.42 19.38 -5.06
N GLU A 280 -1.89 18.18 -4.83
CA GLU A 280 -2.04 17.49 -3.56
C GLU A 280 -0.87 17.87 -2.66
N ALA A 281 0.35 17.46 -3.03
CA ALA A 281 1.55 17.65 -2.24
C ALA A 281 2.81 17.56 -3.12
N ARG A 282 3.91 18.09 -2.57
CA ARG A 282 5.26 17.88 -3.08
C ARG A 282 6.01 16.99 -2.08
N TRP A 283 6.88 16.11 -2.58
CA TRP A 283 7.43 15.03 -1.76
C TRP A 283 8.94 14.92 -1.89
N ASN A 284 9.58 14.59 -0.78
CA ASN A 284 10.96 14.15 -0.69
C ASN A 284 11.05 12.87 0.16
N GLU A 285 12.27 12.44 0.49
CA GLU A 285 12.53 11.23 1.27
C GLU A 285 11.94 11.27 2.71
N HIS A 286 11.58 12.46 3.20
CA HIS A 286 11.04 12.67 4.54
C HIS A 286 9.52 12.78 4.59
N GLY A 287 8.81 12.73 3.45
CA GLY A 287 7.36 12.91 3.40
C GLY A 287 6.96 14.07 2.50
N ALA A 288 5.83 14.71 2.81
CA ALA A 288 5.40 15.89 2.10
C ALA A 288 6.17 17.12 2.59
N THR A 289 6.80 17.86 1.69
CA THR A 289 7.44 19.14 2.02
C THR A 289 6.46 20.30 2.04
N CYS A 290 5.35 20.15 1.33
CA CYS A 290 4.18 20.99 1.46
C CYS A 290 2.92 20.19 1.10
N LEU A 291 1.77 20.64 1.62
CA LEU A 291 0.47 20.01 1.41
C LEU A 291 -0.57 21.07 1.03
N HIS A 292 -1.38 20.79 0.01
CA HIS A 292 -2.46 21.68 -0.44
C HIS A 292 -3.83 21.04 -0.33
N LYS A 293 -4.11 19.94 -1.05
CA LYS A 293 -5.37 19.20 -0.92
C LYS A 293 -5.08 17.70 -0.75
N PRO A 294 -5.12 17.14 0.48
CA PRO A 294 -5.00 15.71 0.70
C PRO A 294 -6.00 14.93 -0.15
N ARG A 295 -5.57 13.79 -0.69
CA ARG A 295 -6.40 12.98 -1.59
C ARG A 295 -7.69 12.48 -0.93
N LEU A 296 -7.67 12.25 0.39
CA LEU A 296 -8.84 11.82 1.15
C LEU A 296 -9.80 12.95 1.54
N LEU A 297 -9.62 14.17 1.03
CA LEU A 297 -10.70 15.17 1.06
C LEU A 297 -11.93 14.70 0.27
N ARG A 298 -11.73 13.80 -0.70
CA ARG A 298 -12.78 13.14 -1.47
C ARG A 298 -12.51 11.63 -1.43
N PRO A 299 -12.95 10.93 -0.38
CA PRO A 299 -12.74 9.50 -0.25
C PRO A 299 -13.48 8.77 -1.37
N ALA A 300 -12.79 7.87 -2.07
CA ALA A 300 -13.36 7.05 -3.15
C ALA A 300 -14.02 5.75 -2.64
N SER A 301 -13.99 5.51 -1.32
CA SER A 301 -14.65 4.35 -0.72
C SER A 301 -15.23 4.70 0.66
N ALA A 302 -16.24 3.92 1.08
CA ALA A 302 -16.80 4.02 2.43
C ALA A 302 -15.72 3.80 3.51
N ALA A 303 -14.76 2.89 3.27
CA ALA A 303 -13.64 2.67 4.18
C ALA A 303 -12.77 3.92 4.34
N GLY A 304 -12.49 4.65 3.25
CA GLY A 304 -11.77 5.92 3.30
C GLY A 304 -12.52 6.99 4.10
N ALA A 305 -13.83 7.13 3.84
CA ALA A 305 -14.68 8.08 4.55
C ALA A 305 -14.81 7.75 6.05
N GLN A 306 -14.89 6.46 6.41
CA GLN A 306 -14.97 6.01 7.78
C GLN A 306 -13.65 6.17 8.54
N LEU A 307 -12.53 5.85 7.89
CA LEU A 307 -11.21 5.91 8.54
C LEU A 307 -10.72 7.35 8.69
N PHE A 308 -11.08 8.22 7.76
CA PHE A 308 -10.68 9.63 7.74
C PHE A 308 -11.89 10.55 7.52
N PRO A 309 -12.82 10.64 8.50
CA PRO A 309 -13.99 11.51 8.40
C PRO A 309 -13.59 12.99 8.32
N ASP A 310 -12.46 13.35 8.94
CA ASP A 310 -11.78 14.63 8.75
C ASP A 310 -10.28 14.37 8.54
N ILE A 311 -9.87 14.36 7.27
CA ILE A 311 -8.48 14.13 6.89
C ILE A 311 -7.54 15.24 7.40
N TRP A 312 -8.02 16.48 7.49
CA TRP A 312 -7.19 17.59 7.95
C TRP A 312 -6.93 17.48 9.44
N GLN A 313 -7.96 17.15 10.23
CA GLN A 313 -7.78 16.87 11.66
C GLN A 313 -6.82 15.70 11.89
N ALA A 314 -6.95 14.63 11.09
CA ALA A 314 -6.06 13.48 11.19
C ALA A 314 -4.59 13.88 10.95
N ILE A 315 -4.31 14.65 9.89
CA ILE A 315 -2.96 15.13 9.58
C ILE A 315 -2.47 16.13 10.63
N ALA A 316 -3.31 17.06 11.08
CA ALA A 316 -2.99 18.05 12.10
C ALA A 316 -2.57 17.40 13.43
N SER A 317 -3.20 16.27 13.77
CA SER A 317 -2.89 15.51 14.99
C SER A 317 -1.50 14.86 14.96
N GLU A 318 -0.98 14.58 13.76
CA GLU A 318 0.30 13.89 13.56
C GLU A 318 1.44 14.87 13.26
N CYS A 319 1.24 15.82 12.36
CA CYS A 319 2.24 16.78 11.93
C CYS A 319 1.65 18.19 11.73
N PRO A 320 1.34 18.92 12.81
CA PRO A 320 0.70 20.23 12.72
C PRO A 320 1.52 21.26 11.94
N ASN A 321 2.86 21.14 11.97
CA ASN A 321 3.76 22.05 11.26
C ASN A 321 3.63 21.97 9.73
N LEU A 322 3.21 20.82 9.19
CA LEU A 322 2.96 20.69 7.75
C LEU A 322 1.81 21.61 7.31
N LEU A 323 0.83 21.83 8.18
CA LEU A 323 -0.35 22.66 7.89
C LEU A 323 -0.07 24.15 8.05
N SER A 324 0.93 24.54 8.84
CA SER A 324 1.37 25.93 8.94
C SER A 324 2.20 26.40 7.74
N SER A 325 2.66 25.47 6.90
CA SER A 325 3.49 25.73 5.71
C SER A 325 2.86 25.11 4.46
N PRO A 326 1.67 25.59 4.02
CA PRO A 326 1.03 25.06 2.82
C PRO A 326 1.86 25.35 1.57
N CYS A 327 1.61 24.59 0.50
CA CYS A 327 2.26 24.82 -0.78
C CYS A 327 2.00 26.25 -1.27
N GLN A 328 3.07 27.01 -1.51
CA GLN A 328 2.99 28.36 -2.06
C GLN A 328 2.82 28.32 -3.59
N ASP A 329 3.59 27.46 -4.24
CA ASP A 329 3.47 27.17 -5.66
C ASP A 329 2.44 26.04 -5.88
N LEU A 330 1.28 26.41 -6.42
CA LEU A 330 0.19 25.49 -6.74
C LEU A 330 0.27 24.91 -8.16
N ASP A 331 1.31 25.26 -8.94
CA ASP A 331 1.53 24.65 -10.25
C ASP A 331 1.92 23.18 -10.09
N ILE A 332 1.05 22.31 -10.61
CA ILE A 332 1.26 20.86 -10.63
C ILE A 332 2.39 20.43 -11.57
N GLN A 333 2.86 21.33 -12.45
CA GLN A 333 3.98 21.09 -13.36
C GLN A 333 5.33 21.42 -12.75
N SER A 334 5.36 22.36 -11.80
CA SER A 334 6.55 22.69 -11.02
C SER A 334 6.88 21.56 -10.05
N PHE A 335 8.15 21.36 -9.72
CA PHE A 335 8.60 20.45 -8.65
C PHE A 335 9.05 21.20 -7.40
N ASP A 336 9.39 22.50 -7.50
CA ASP A 336 9.94 23.30 -6.40
C ASP A 336 11.12 22.62 -5.67
N GLY A 337 12.03 22.03 -6.45
CA GLY A 337 13.20 21.29 -5.95
C GLY A 337 12.90 19.93 -5.32
N GLN A 338 11.67 19.43 -5.39
CA GLN A 338 11.24 18.18 -4.76
C GLN A 338 11.35 16.97 -5.70
N ASP A 339 11.39 15.77 -5.12
CA ASP A 339 11.52 14.52 -5.86
C ASP A 339 10.25 14.10 -6.57
N ARG A 340 9.07 14.40 -6.02
CA ARG A 340 7.78 14.01 -6.62
C ARG A 340 6.73 15.08 -6.43
N VAL A 341 5.76 15.08 -7.33
CA VAL A 341 4.55 15.91 -7.23
C VAL A 341 3.34 15.01 -7.41
N SER A 342 2.38 15.12 -6.52
CA SER A 342 1.08 14.46 -6.67
C SER A 342 -0.04 15.49 -6.77
N ALA A 343 -1.13 15.09 -7.42
CA ALA A 343 -2.26 15.94 -7.71
C ALA A 343 -3.58 15.16 -7.75
N ASN A 344 -4.65 15.87 -7.46
CA ASN A 344 -6.02 15.42 -7.54
C ASN A 344 -6.68 15.91 -8.84
N ARG A 345 -7.82 15.29 -9.17
CA ARG A 345 -8.70 15.75 -10.25
C ARG A 345 -9.61 16.87 -9.78
#